data_AF-A0A2E8QXN2-F1
#
_entry.id   AF-A0A2E8QXN2-F1
#
_cell.length_a   1.000
_cell.length_b   1.000
_cell.length_c   1.000
_cell.angle_alpha   90.00
_cell.angle_beta   90.00
_cell.angle_gamma   90.00
#
_symmetry.space_group_name_H-M   'P 1'
#
loop_
_entity.id
_entity.type
_entity.pdbx_description
1 polymer ?
#
loop_
_entity_poly.entity_id
_entity_poly.type
_entity_poly.pdbx_seq_one_letter_code
_entity_poly.pdbx_strand_id
1 'polypeptide(L)'
;MLPILAVEGRAAPPVFEVPVDCDIGRDCFVQLYVDRGAGPEVADYRCGALSYDGHNGADIRLADLPAMRRGVAVRAAAGTVRAVRDGEGDHGLCKNAQNIAGREAGNGLVISHDEGWET
;
A
#
# COMPACT_ATOMS: atom_id res chain seq x y z
N MET A 1 30.58 8.60 -37.77
CA MET A 1 30.36 8.82 -36.33
C MET A 1 29.16 7.98 -35.94
N LEU A 2 29.37 6.79 -35.39
CA LEU A 2 28.29 5.89 -34.96
C LEU A 2 27.76 6.39 -33.60
N PRO A 3 26.45 6.50 -33.37
CA PRO A 3 25.93 6.86 -32.07
C PRO A 3 26.16 5.70 -31.10
N ILE A 4 26.72 6.01 -29.93
CA ILE A 4 26.75 5.09 -28.79
C ILE A 4 25.35 5.14 -28.18
N LEU A 5 24.58 4.06 -28.36
CA LEU A 5 23.40 3.81 -27.54
C LEU A 5 23.87 3.48 -26.13
N ALA A 6 23.57 4.36 -25.17
CA ALA A 6 23.69 4.02 -23.77
C ALA A 6 22.68 2.90 -23.47
N VAL A 7 23.15 1.80 -22.90
CA VAL A 7 22.30 0.82 -22.23
C VAL A 7 22.17 1.31 -20.80
N GLU A 8 21.03 1.89 -20.43
CA GLU A 8 20.67 1.99 -19.02
C GLU A 8 20.59 0.57 -18.45
N GLY A 9 21.57 0.22 -17.62
CA GLY A 9 21.47 -0.98 -16.78
C GLY A 9 20.30 -0.77 -15.83
N ARG A 10 19.25 -1.60 -15.94
CA ARG A 10 18.23 -1.70 -14.89
C ARG A 10 18.95 -2.15 -13.62
N ALA A 11 19.03 -1.28 -12.63
CA ALA A 11 19.41 -1.70 -11.30
C ALA A 11 18.40 -2.75 -10.80
N ALA A 12 18.84 -3.57 -9.85
CA ALA A 12 17.95 -4.51 -9.22
C ALA A 12 16.80 -3.75 -8.51
N PRO A 13 15.56 -4.23 -8.60
CA PRO A 13 14.45 -3.58 -7.90
C PRO A 13 14.74 -3.55 -6.39
N PRO A 14 14.25 -2.52 -5.68
CA PRO A 14 14.39 -2.44 -4.24
C PRO A 14 13.77 -3.66 -3.57
N VAL A 15 14.41 -4.12 -2.51
CA VAL A 15 13.86 -5.16 -1.64
C VAL A 15 13.12 -4.46 -0.51
N PHE A 16 11.80 -4.68 -0.45
CA PHE A 16 10.94 -4.16 0.61
C PHE A 16 10.50 -5.28 1.55
N GLU A 17 10.25 -4.91 2.81
CA GLU A 17 9.64 -5.76 3.81
C GLU A 17 8.18 -5.39 4.02
N VAL A 18 7.41 -6.26 4.69
CA VAL A 18 6.02 -5.98 5.08
C VAL A 18 6.02 -4.85 6.11
N PRO A 19 5.27 -3.74 5.91
CA PRO A 19 5.42 -2.53 6.71
C PRO A 19 4.63 -2.58 8.03
N VAL A 20 4.20 -3.74 8.51
CA VAL A 20 3.43 -3.87 9.76
C VAL A 20 4.11 -4.84 10.71
N ASP A 21 4.23 -4.42 11.98
CA ASP A 21 4.88 -5.17 13.04
C ASP A 21 3.95 -6.22 13.66
N CYS A 22 3.61 -7.26 12.89
CA CYS A 22 2.70 -8.33 13.29
C CYS A 22 2.95 -9.64 12.53
N ASP A 23 2.52 -10.76 13.10
CA ASP A 23 2.61 -12.06 12.43
C ASP A 23 1.42 -12.24 11.47
N ILE A 24 1.70 -12.13 10.16
CA ILE A 24 0.71 -12.33 9.09
C ILE A 24 0.15 -13.76 9.15
N GLY A 25 -1.18 -13.88 9.14
CA GLY A 25 -1.92 -15.13 9.28
C GLY A 25 -2.29 -15.48 10.73
N ARG A 26 -1.77 -14.74 11.72
CA ARG A 26 -2.12 -14.91 13.14
C ARG A 26 -2.69 -13.64 13.75
N ASP A 27 -1.91 -12.57 13.74
CA ASP A 27 -2.24 -11.31 14.41
C ASP A 27 -2.83 -10.29 13.43
N CYS A 28 -2.41 -10.40 12.17
CA CYS A 28 -2.86 -9.58 11.05
C CYS A 28 -3.02 -10.43 9.79
N PHE A 29 -3.75 -9.90 8.80
CA PHE A 29 -4.17 -10.66 7.62
C PHE A 29 -4.14 -9.75 6.41
N VAL A 30 -3.69 -10.27 5.27
CA VAL A 30 -3.91 -9.60 3.99
C VAL A 30 -5.41 -9.59 3.72
N GLN A 31 -5.97 -8.40 3.59
CA GLN A 31 -7.37 -8.18 3.27
C GLN A 31 -7.57 -8.15 1.75
N LEU A 32 -6.68 -7.47 1.02
CA LEU A 32 -6.74 -7.31 -0.44
C LEU A 32 -5.32 -7.21 -1.02
N TYR A 33 -5.14 -7.74 -2.23
CA TYR A 33 -3.91 -7.60 -3.03
C TYR A 33 -4.10 -6.60 -4.16
N VAL A 34 -2.98 -6.14 -4.76
CA VAL A 34 -2.99 -5.34 -5.99
C VAL A 34 -3.76 -6.09 -7.09
N ASP A 35 -4.66 -5.38 -7.75
CA ASP A 35 -5.34 -5.86 -8.94
C ASP A 35 -4.39 -5.86 -10.15
N ARG A 36 -4.32 -7.00 -10.83
CA ARG A 36 -3.53 -7.20 -12.05
C ARG A 36 -4.41 -7.41 -13.28
N GLY A 37 -5.72 -7.26 -13.13
CA GLY A 37 -6.70 -7.29 -14.20
C GLY A 37 -6.40 -6.27 -15.30
N ALA A 38 -6.60 -6.65 -16.56
CA ALA A 38 -6.47 -5.74 -17.70
C ALA A 38 -7.77 -4.96 -18.01
N GLY A 39 -8.82 -5.17 -17.20
CA GLY A 39 -10.17 -4.62 -17.37
C GLY A 39 -11.00 -4.89 -16.12
N PRO A 40 -12.34 -4.95 -16.19
CA PRO A 40 -13.20 -5.15 -15.00
C PRO A 40 -13.03 -6.52 -14.33
N GLU A 41 -12.21 -7.39 -14.90
CA GLU A 41 -11.85 -8.68 -14.33
C GLU A 41 -10.76 -8.47 -13.27
N VAL A 42 -11.13 -8.68 -12.01
CA VAL A 42 -10.21 -8.56 -10.88
C VAL A 42 -9.35 -9.82 -10.77
N ALA A 43 -8.04 -9.64 -10.64
CA ALA A 43 -7.11 -10.76 -10.41
C ALA A 43 -5.97 -10.37 -9.46
N ASP A 44 -5.82 -11.11 -8.36
CA ASP A 44 -4.64 -11.02 -7.51
C ASP A 44 -3.42 -11.72 -8.14
N TYR A 45 -2.27 -11.66 -7.45
CA TYR A 45 -1.01 -12.25 -7.95
C TYR A 45 -1.04 -13.77 -8.16
N ARG A 46 -2.04 -14.46 -7.61
CA ARG A 46 -2.26 -15.91 -7.72
C ARG A 46 -3.41 -16.22 -8.68
N CYS A 47 -3.86 -15.24 -9.47
CA CYS A 47 -5.06 -15.32 -10.30
C CYS A 47 -6.34 -15.60 -9.49
N GLY A 48 -6.35 -15.25 -8.20
CA GLY A 48 -7.51 -15.31 -7.33
C GLY A 48 -8.30 -14.00 -7.34
N ALA A 49 -9.38 -13.94 -6.56
CA ALA A 49 -10.29 -12.80 -6.49
C ALA A 49 -10.13 -11.96 -5.22
N LEU A 50 -9.01 -12.07 -4.47
CA LEU A 50 -8.81 -11.30 -3.23
C LEU A 50 -8.28 -9.89 -3.55
N SER A 51 -9.08 -9.12 -4.28
CA SER A 51 -8.81 -7.75 -4.73
C SER A 51 -10.15 -7.08 -5.13
N TYR A 52 -10.11 -5.86 -5.69
CA TYR A 52 -11.23 -5.20 -6.36
C TYR A 52 -10.74 -4.38 -7.56
N ASP A 53 -11.65 -3.99 -8.46
CA ASP A 53 -11.33 -3.29 -9.72
C ASP A 53 -10.51 -2.01 -9.47
N GLY A 54 -9.29 -1.98 -10.02
CA GLY A 54 -8.39 -0.84 -9.92
C GLY A 54 -7.67 -0.70 -8.58
N HIS A 55 -7.69 -1.73 -7.72
CA HIS A 55 -6.95 -1.71 -6.47
C HIS A 55 -5.43 -1.67 -6.73
N ASN A 56 -4.77 -0.61 -6.28
CA ASN A 56 -3.36 -0.32 -6.60
C ASN A 56 -2.39 -0.56 -5.43
N GLY A 57 -2.87 -1.15 -4.33
CA GLY A 57 -2.09 -1.39 -3.11
C GLY A 57 -2.32 -2.78 -2.52
N ALA A 58 -1.78 -3.00 -1.32
CA ALA A 58 -2.07 -4.19 -0.53
C ALA A 58 -2.63 -3.74 0.82
N ASP A 59 -3.77 -4.30 1.20
CA ASP A 59 -4.43 -3.97 2.45
C ASP A 59 -4.09 -5.02 3.50
N ILE A 60 -3.64 -4.58 4.67
CA ILE A 60 -3.36 -5.45 5.80
C ILE A 60 -4.23 -5.02 6.96
N ARG A 61 -5.09 -5.93 7.43
CA ARG A 61 -5.96 -5.68 8.57
C ARG A 61 -5.49 -6.43 9.80
N LEU A 62 -5.84 -5.90 10.97
CA LEU A 62 -5.72 -6.62 12.23
C LEU A 62 -6.88 -7.61 12.41
N ALA A 63 -6.75 -8.51 13.38
CA ALA A 63 -7.75 -9.53 13.67
C ALA A 63 -9.13 -8.93 14.03
N ASP A 64 -9.15 -7.85 14.82
CA ASP A 64 -10.36 -7.22 15.32
C ASP A 64 -10.17 -5.75 15.74
N LEU A 65 -11.29 -5.08 16.10
CA LEU A 65 -11.28 -3.70 16.58
C LEU A 65 -10.54 -3.50 17.92
N PRO A 66 -10.63 -4.42 18.91
CA PRO A 66 -9.75 -4.36 20.08
C PRO A 66 -8.26 -4.33 19.75
N ALA A 67 -7.78 -5.13 18.80
CA ALA A 67 -6.40 -5.13 18.33
C ALA A 67 -6.05 -3.79 17.67
N MET A 68 -6.93 -3.28 16.80
CA MET A 68 -6.77 -1.95 16.20
C MET A 68 -6.61 -0.85 17.25
N ARG A 69 -7.43 -0.84 18.30
CA ARG A 69 -7.33 0.14 19.38
C ARG A 69 -6.06 0.02 20.23
N ARG A 70 -5.46 -1.17 20.34
CA ARG A 70 -4.14 -1.35 20.97
C ARG A 70 -3.02 -0.76 20.10
N GLY A 71 -3.26 -0.65 18.79
CA GLY A 71 -2.28 -0.19 17.82
C GLY A 71 -1.36 -1.31 17.35
N VAL A 72 -0.82 -1.12 16.15
CA VAL A 72 0.28 -1.90 15.57
C VAL A 72 1.29 -0.92 15.02
N ALA A 73 2.58 -1.22 15.16
CA ALA A 73 3.61 -0.38 14.57
C ALA A 73 3.59 -0.54 13.05
N VAL A 74 3.54 0.57 12.32
CA VAL A 74 3.82 0.60 10.88
C VAL A 74 5.30 0.95 10.74
N ARG A 75 6.08 0.07 10.11
CA ARG A 75 7.53 0.19 9.93
C ARG A 75 7.83 0.63 8.51
N ALA A 76 8.44 1.80 8.38
CA ALA A 76 8.87 2.34 7.11
C ALA A 76 10.17 1.68 6.62
N ALA A 77 10.28 1.48 5.31
CA ALA A 77 11.58 1.27 4.67
C ALA A 77 12.44 2.55 4.77
N ALA A 78 13.77 2.40 4.71
CA ALA A 78 14.67 3.55 4.71
C ALA A 78 14.41 4.45 3.50
N GLY A 79 14.30 5.76 3.73
CA GLY A 79 14.01 6.73 2.68
C GLY A 79 13.76 8.13 3.24
N THR A 80 13.21 9.01 2.41
CA THR A 80 12.88 10.39 2.79
C THR A 80 11.37 10.58 2.77
N VAL A 81 10.81 11.14 3.85
CA VAL A 81 9.39 11.51 3.89
C VAL A 81 9.11 12.59 2.83
N ARG A 82 8.25 12.25 1.87
CA ARG A 82 7.84 13.13 0.77
C ARG A 82 6.53 13.85 1.08
N ALA A 83 5.56 13.13 1.66
CA ALA A 83 4.26 13.68 1.99
C ALA A 83 3.70 13.05 3.26
N VAL A 84 2.92 13.83 4.01
CA VAL A 84 2.22 13.40 5.22
C VAL A 84 0.81 13.97 5.17
N ARG A 85 -0.17 13.15 5.55
CA ARG A 85 -1.50 13.58 5.97
C ARG A 85 -1.78 12.98 7.33
N ASP A 86 -2.14 13.84 8.27
CA ASP A 86 -2.44 13.47 9.65
C ASP A 86 -3.67 14.24 10.15
N GLY A 87 -4.35 13.72 11.17
CA GLY A 87 -5.53 14.30 11.79
C GLY A 87 -6.89 13.81 11.24
N GLU A 88 -6.91 12.88 10.28
CA GLU A 88 -8.13 12.20 9.86
C GLU A 88 -8.58 11.23 10.96
N GLY A 89 -9.77 11.44 11.51
CA GLY A 89 -10.34 10.57 12.54
C GLY A 89 -10.94 9.30 11.95
N ASP A 90 -11.07 8.26 12.78
CA ASP A 90 -11.78 7.04 12.38
C ASP A 90 -13.24 7.34 12.04
N HIS A 91 -13.72 6.78 10.94
CA HIS A 91 -15.08 7.03 10.45
C HIS A 91 -15.94 5.76 10.38
N GLY A 92 -15.33 4.58 10.51
CA GLY A 92 -16.01 3.29 10.39
C GLY A 92 -16.68 3.10 9.04
N LEU A 93 -17.60 2.12 8.97
CA LEU A 93 -18.40 1.83 7.76
C LEU A 93 -19.52 2.85 7.53
N CYS A 94 -19.72 3.80 8.44
CA CYS A 94 -20.87 4.68 8.50
C CYS A 94 -20.51 6.10 8.06
N LYS A 95 -20.19 6.35 6.78
CA LYS A 95 -20.22 7.74 6.28
C LYS A 95 -20.73 7.92 4.86
N ASN A 96 -21.52 8.98 4.73
CA ASN A 96 -21.71 9.77 3.52
C ASN A 96 -20.35 10.04 2.86
N ALA A 97 -20.03 9.29 1.80
CA ALA A 97 -18.77 9.34 1.06
C ALA A 97 -18.38 10.78 0.59
N GLN A 98 -19.36 11.67 0.48
CA GLN A 98 -19.18 13.07 0.07
C GLN A 98 -18.25 13.86 1.02
N ASN A 99 -18.19 13.54 2.31
CA ASN A 99 -17.40 14.32 3.27
C ASN A 99 -15.91 13.93 3.33
N ILE A 100 -15.50 12.88 2.61
CA ILE A 100 -14.12 12.34 2.61
C ILE A 100 -13.49 12.36 1.21
N ALA A 101 -14.09 13.06 0.25
CA ALA A 101 -13.57 13.14 -1.11
C ALA A 101 -12.11 13.66 -1.12
N GLY A 102 -11.21 12.93 -1.77
CA GLY A 102 -9.76 13.18 -1.81
C GLY A 102 -9.00 12.78 -0.53
N ARG A 103 -9.70 12.24 0.48
CA ARG A 103 -9.19 11.84 1.81
C ARG A 103 -9.63 10.44 2.20
N GLU A 104 -10.01 9.63 1.21
CA GLU A 104 -10.56 8.29 1.38
C GLU A 104 -9.57 7.34 2.06
N ALA A 105 -8.27 7.56 1.87
CA ALA A 105 -7.21 6.78 2.50
C ALA A 105 -6.91 7.18 3.96
N GLY A 106 -7.59 8.18 4.54
CA GLY A 106 -7.35 8.62 5.92
C GLY A 106 -5.94 9.19 6.13
N ASN A 107 -5.36 8.98 7.31
CA ASN A 107 -3.97 9.38 7.58
C ASN A 107 -3.00 8.61 6.69
N GLY A 108 -1.99 9.27 6.15
CA GLY A 108 -1.09 8.69 5.16
C GLY A 108 0.32 9.28 5.21
N LEU A 109 1.28 8.46 4.80
CA LEU A 109 2.69 8.80 4.68
C LEU A 109 3.16 8.32 3.30
N VAL A 110 3.94 9.14 2.61
CA VAL A 110 4.65 8.75 1.38
C VAL A 110 6.13 8.95 1.59
N ILE A 111 6.92 7.92 1.30
CA ILE A 111 8.36 7.89 1.45
C ILE A 111 8.98 7.68 0.08
N SER A 112 9.88 8.58 -0.31
CA SER A 112 10.70 8.43 -1.51
C SER A 112 11.94 7.60 -1.22
N HIS A 113 12.27 6.73 -2.17
CA HIS A 113 13.47 5.90 -2.20
C HIS A 113 14.29 6.19 -3.47
N ASP A 114 15.43 5.53 -3.59
CA ASP A 114 16.28 5.64 -4.79
C ASP A 114 15.51 5.22 -6.06
N GLU A 115 15.97 5.72 -7.21
CA GLU A 115 15.43 5.38 -8.54
C GLU A 115 13.93 5.69 -8.73
N GLY A 116 13.39 6.60 -7.92
CA GLY A 116 12.02 7.08 -8.04
C GLY A 116 10.97 6.14 -7.45
N TRP A 117 11.38 5.14 -6.67
CA TRP A 117 10.45 4.28 -5.94
C TRP A 117 9.80 5.04 -4.79
N GLU A 118 8.53 4.73 -4.52
CA GLU A 118 7.76 5.29 -3.42
C GLU A 118 7.03 4.19 -2.64
N THR A 119 6.96 4.36 -1.32
CA THR A 119 6.08 3.58 -0.42
C THR A 119 5.16 4.49 0.36
#